data_AF-A0A3C1BGK6-F1
#
_entry.id   AF-A0A3C1BGK6-F1
#
_cell.length_a   1.000
_cell.length_b   1.000
_cell.length_c   1.000
_cell.angle_alpha   90.00
_cell.angle_beta   90.00
_cell.angle_gamma   90.00
#
_symmetry.space_group_name_H-M   'P 1'
#
loop_
_entity.id
_entity.type
_entity.pdbx_description
1 polymer ?
#
loop_
_entity_poly.entity_id
_entity_poly.type
_entity_poly.pdbx_seq_one_letter_code
_entity_poly.pdbx_strand_id
1 'polypeptide(L)'
;MKVTKGIDISNVFGKGFGKNIPKEKIATVSATDIDIPDGLYRIGISASEMARVYIDGKIIIENWDPSKTIYDEDYHQDTIIPLKGKHTIRIEQAQYGDYGMLNFAIQPVYKND
;
A
#
# COMPACT_ATOMS: atom_id res chain seq x y z
N MET A 1 5.29 -7.78 26.79
CA MET A 1 4.60 -7.52 25.51
C MET A 1 5.40 -6.48 24.74
N LYS A 2 5.99 -6.85 23.59
CA LYS A 2 6.82 -5.94 22.78
C LYS A 2 5.89 -5.23 21.80
N VAL A 3 5.42 -4.04 22.16
CA VAL A 3 4.60 -3.21 21.27
C VAL A 3 5.50 -2.66 20.17
N THR A 4 5.32 -3.12 18.94
CA THR A 4 5.92 -2.47 17.77
C THR A 4 4.91 -1.48 17.20
N LYS A 5 5.31 -0.22 17.09
CA LYS A 5 4.50 0.82 16.43
C LYS A 5 4.50 0.54 14.92
N GLY A 6 3.32 0.47 14.31
CA GLY A 6 3.21 0.43 12.85
C GLY A 6 3.83 1.69 12.23
N ILE A 7 4.42 1.55 11.05
CA ILE A 7 5.02 2.65 10.31
C ILE A 7 4.08 2.99 9.17
N ASP A 8 3.58 4.24 9.14
CA ASP A 8 3.01 4.80 7.92
C ASP A 8 4.19 5.15 7.01
N ILE A 9 4.29 4.45 5.88
CA ILE A 9 5.42 4.57 4.96
C ILE A 9 5.14 5.67 3.93
N SER A 10 3.87 5.97 3.62
CA SER A 10 3.53 6.97 2.62
C SER A 10 2.04 7.35 2.64
N ASN A 11 1.78 8.67 2.62
CA ASN A 11 0.45 9.24 2.42
C ASN A 11 0.50 10.45 1.48
N VAL A 12 -0.12 10.32 0.31
CA VAL A 12 -0.17 11.36 -0.75
C VAL A 12 -1.58 11.90 -1.01
N PHE A 13 -2.55 11.57 -0.16
CA PHE A 13 -3.94 12.00 -0.33
C PHE A 13 -4.05 13.53 -0.53
N GLY A 14 -4.57 13.95 -1.70
CA GLY A 14 -4.81 15.35 -2.05
C GLY A 14 -3.56 16.23 -2.23
N LYS A 15 -2.34 15.66 -2.17
CA LYS A 15 -1.08 16.42 -2.30
C LYS A 15 -0.58 16.54 -3.75
N GLY A 16 -1.13 15.74 -4.67
CA GLY A 16 -0.63 15.62 -6.03
C GLY A 16 0.75 14.95 -6.11
N PHE A 17 1.23 14.71 -7.31
CA PHE A 17 2.43 13.89 -7.54
C PHE A 17 3.74 14.70 -7.60
N GLY A 18 3.66 16.03 -7.60
CA GLY A 18 4.81 16.92 -7.68
C GLY A 18 4.56 18.10 -8.62
N LYS A 19 5.53 19.03 -8.67
CA LYS A 19 5.45 20.20 -9.54
C LYS A 19 5.51 19.75 -11.01
N ASN A 20 4.60 20.27 -11.84
CA ASN A 20 4.49 19.96 -13.27
C ASN A 20 4.21 18.49 -13.61
N ILE A 21 3.76 17.69 -12.64
CA ILE A 21 3.29 16.33 -12.90
C ILE A 21 1.77 16.38 -13.07
N PRO A 22 1.21 15.79 -14.14
CA PRO A 22 -0.24 15.66 -14.30
C PRO A 22 -0.89 15.03 -13.08
N LYS A 23 -2.06 15.55 -12.69
CA LYS A 23 -2.84 14.99 -11.57
C LYS A 23 -3.61 13.74 -11.98
N GLU A 24 -3.87 13.58 -13.27
CA GLU A 24 -4.67 12.52 -13.86
C GLU A 24 -3.85 11.77 -14.92
N LYS A 25 -4.27 10.55 -15.25
CA LYS A 25 -3.64 9.67 -16.26
C LYS A 25 -2.15 9.47 -16.00
N ILE A 26 -1.84 9.10 -14.76
CA ILE A 26 -0.48 8.89 -14.27
C ILE A 26 -0.35 7.50 -13.67
N ALA A 27 0.85 6.94 -13.80
CA ALA A 27 1.28 5.80 -13.01
C ALA A 27 2.50 6.18 -12.16
N THR A 28 2.57 5.64 -10.94
CA THR A 28 3.72 5.80 -10.06
C THR A 28 4.25 4.44 -9.63
N VAL A 29 5.57 4.39 -9.38
CA VAL A 29 6.23 3.26 -8.75
C VAL A 29 6.97 3.79 -7.54
N SER A 30 6.60 3.29 -6.37
CA SER A 30 7.22 3.64 -5.08
C SER A 30 7.86 2.38 -4.51
N ALA A 31 9.07 2.50 -3.95
CA ALA A 31 9.74 1.37 -3.32
C ALA A 31 10.50 1.80 -2.07
N THR A 32 10.58 0.92 -1.08
CA THR A 32 11.39 1.10 0.12
C THR A 32 11.88 -0.25 0.62
N ASP A 33 13.02 -0.25 1.31
CA ASP A 33 13.46 -1.39 2.10
C ASP A 33 13.06 -1.19 3.56
N ILE A 34 12.67 -2.29 4.22
CA ILE A 34 12.38 -2.34 5.65
C ILE A 34 13.15 -3.49 6.29
N ASP A 35 13.45 -3.37 7.57
CA ASP A 35 13.92 -4.47 8.42
C ASP A 35 12.94 -4.60 9.58
N ILE A 36 12.25 -5.75 9.67
CA ILE A 36 11.09 -5.93 10.54
C ILE A 36 11.25 -7.16 11.44
N PRO A 37 10.82 -7.10 12.72
CA PRO A 37 10.82 -8.28 13.59
C PRO A 37 9.97 -9.42 13.02
N ASP A 38 10.26 -10.64 13.46
CA ASP A 38 9.43 -11.81 13.15
C ASP A 38 8.00 -11.62 13.71
N GLY A 39 6.99 -11.79 12.86
CA GLY A 39 5.60 -11.61 13.25
C GLY A 39 4.60 -11.74 12.09
N LEU A 40 3.31 -11.73 12.45
CA LEU A 40 2.21 -11.58 11.51
C LEU A 40 1.88 -10.11 11.32
N TYR A 41 1.78 -9.68 10.07
CA TYR A 41 1.52 -8.29 9.71
C TYR A 41 0.30 -8.19 8.82
N ARG A 42 -0.58 -7.24 9.13
CA ARG A 42 -1.61 -6.76 8.22
C ARG A 42 -0.98 -5.71 7.31
N ILE A 43 -1.03 -5.97 6.01
CA ILE A 43 -0.65 -5.06 4.95
C ILE A 43 -1.93 -4.49 4.37
N GLY A 44 -2.13 -3.17 4.47
CA GLY A 44 -3.31 -2.48 3.95
C GLY A 44 -2.93 -1.41 2.94
N ILE A 45 -3.73 -1.28 1.90
CA ILE A 45 -3.61 -0.21 0.91
C ILE A 45 -4.99 0.38 0.61
N SER A 46 -5.08 1.70 0.61
CA SER A 46 -6.19 2.43 0.01
C SER A 46 -5.66 3.22 -1.17
N ALA A 47 -6.10 2.88 -2.38
CA ALA A 47 -5.60 3.54 -3.58
C ALA A 47 -6.69 3.75 -4.60
N SER A 48 -6.76 4.97 -5.14
CA SER A 48 -7.56 5.27 -6.33
C SER A 48 -6.62 5.36 -7.55
N GLU A 49 -6.90 4.74 -8.67
CA GLU A 49 -7.98 3.75 -8.91
C GLU A 49 -7.45 2.32 -8.79
N MET A 50 -6.19 2.12 -9.14
CA MET A 50 -5.55 0.81 -9.18
C MET A 50 -4.24 0.83 -8.41
N ALA A 51 -3.97 -0.26 -7.71
CA ALA A 51 -2.68 -0.49 -7.09
C ALA A 51 -2.29 -1.97 -7.04
N ARG A 52 -0.98 -2.22 -7.14
CA ARG A 52 -0.37 -3.51 -6.84
C ARG A 52 0.68 -3.33 -5.76
N VAL A 53 0.65 -4.20 -4.76
CA VAL A 53 1.65 -4.23 -3.69
C VAL A 53 2.50 -5.47 -3.84
N TYR A 54 3.81 -5.28 -3.79
CA TYR A 54 4.80 -6.34 -3.87
C TYR A 54 5.65 -6.35 -2.60
N ILE A 55 5.99 -7.56 -2.15
CA ILE A 55 7.02 -7.80 -1.14
C ILE A 55 8.02 -8.79 -1.72
N ASP A 56 9.30 -8.42 -1.75
CA ASP A 56 10.40 -9.21 -2.33
C ASP A 56 10.11 -9.66 -3.77
N GLY A 57 9.48 -8.76 -4.54
CA GLY A 57 9.09 -8.99 -5.93
C GLY A 57 7.82 -9.84 -6.13
N LYS A 58 7.22 -10.39 -5.07
CA LYS A 58 5.97 -11.15 -5.13
C LYS A 58 4.77 -10.25 -4.90
N ILE A 59 3.75 -10.37 -5.75
CA ILE A 59 2.50 -9.64 -5.57
C ILE A 59 1.72 -10.21 -4.38
N ILE A 60 1.29 -9.33 -3.47
CA ILE A 60 0.50 -9.69 -2.28
C ILE A 60 -0.89 -9.07 -2.26
N ILE A 61 -1.07 -7.95 -2.98
CA ILE A 61 -2.36 -7.30 -3.22
C ILE A 61 -2.39 -6.89 -4.70
N GLU A 62 -3.47 -7.23 -5.39
CA GLU A 62 -3.66 -6.97 -6.81
C GLU A 62 -5.01 -6.33 -7.10
N ASN A 63 -5.04 -4.99 -7.13
CA ASN A 63 -6.17 -4.21 -7.63
C ASN A 63 -5.78 -3.53 -8.96
N TRP A 64 -5.97 -4.22 -10.08
CA TRP A 64 -5.55 -3.74 -11.41
C TRP A 64 -6.68 -3.69 -12.43
N ASP A 65 -7.92 -3.79 -11.97
CA ASP A 65 -9.11 -3.75 -12.80
C ASP A 65 -10.10 -2.75 -12.20
N PRO A 66 -10.19 -1.52 -12.75
CA PRO A 66 -11.01 -0.46 -12.18
C PRO A 66 -12.50 -0.77 -12.34
N SER A 67 -12.90 -1.74 -13.18
CA SER A 67 -14.29 -2.18 -13.28
C SER A 67 -14.78 -2.90 -12.01
N LYS A 68 -13.86 -3.31 -11.13
CA LYS A 68 -14.17 -3.93 -9.84
C LYS A 68 -14.32 -2.92 -8.71
N THR A 69 -14.03 -1.64 -8.94
CA THR A 69 -14.19 -0.57 -7.96
C THR A 69 -15.56 0.07 -8.14
N ILE A 70 -16.57 -0.47 -7.46
CA ILE A 70 -17.98 -0.07 -7.60
C ILE A 70 -18.40 0.79 -6.41
N TYR A 71 -17.93 0.45 -5.21
CA TYR A 71 -18.25 1.13 -3.96
C TYR A 71 -17.01 1.75 -3.33
N ASP A 72 -17.21 2.69 -2.41
CA ASP A 72 -16.12 3.42 -1.75
C ASP A 72 -15.18 2.48 -0.96
N GLU A 73 -15.69 1.36 -0.45
CA GLU A 73 -14.89 0.35 0.24
C GLU A 73 -13.95 -0.43 -0.68
N ASP A 74 -14.24 -0.54 -1.99
CA ASP A 74 -13.45 -1.33 -2.93
C ASP A 74 -12.05 -0.72 -3.18
N TYR A 75 -11.88 0.56 -2.83
CA TYR A 75 -10.59 1.24 -2.87
C TYR A 75 -9.63 0.75 -1.78
N HIS A 76 -10.12 0.09 -0.72
CA HIS A 76 -9.31 -0.47 0.34
C HIS A 76 -9.15 -1.98 0.18
N GLN A 77 -7.91 -2.47 0.26
CA GLN A 77 -7.61 -3.89 0.31
C GLN A 77 -6.57 -4.15 1.40
N ASP A 78 -6.69 -5.30 2.07
CA ASP A 78 -5.69 -5.75 3.03
C ASP A 78 -5.43 -7.27 2.91
N THR A 79 -4.29 -7.68 3.44
CA THR A 79 -3.91 -9.08 3.58
C THR A 79 -3.06 -9.26 4.84
N ILE A 80 -3.01 -10.49 5.37
CA ILE A 80 -2.19 -10.82 6.55
C ILE A 80 -1.13 -11.84 6.13
N ILE A 81 0.13 -11.52 6.38
CA ILE A 81 1.27 -12.37 6.01
C ILE A 81 2.31 -12.42 7.14
N PRO A 82 3.07 -13.54 7.27
CA PRO A 82 4.25 -13.57 8.12
C PRO A 82 5.43 -12.85 7.46
N LEU A 83 6.13 -12.00 8.21
CA LEU A 83 7.35 -11.31 7.77
C LEU A 83 8.43 -11.41 8.84
N LYS A 84 9.70 -11.39 8.40
CA LYS A 84 10.87 -11.34 9.29
C LYS A 84 12.12 -10.86 8.55
N GLY A 85 12.89 -10.00 9.20
CA GLY A 85 14.13 -9.46 8.67
C GLY A 85 13.90 -8.45 7.55
N LYS A 86 14.82 -8.43 6.58
CA LYS A 86 14.83 -7.45 5.51
C LYS A 86 13.87 -7.81 4.38
N HIS A 87 13.07 -6.84 3.96
CA HIS A 87 12.14 -6.95 2.84
C HIS A 87 12.15 -5.70 1.98
N THR A 88 12.00 -5.86 0.68
CA THR A 88 11.73 -4.75 -0.24
C THR A 88 10.24 -4.66 -0.51
N ILE A 89 9.64 -3.51 -0.21
CA ILE A 89 8.25 -3.19 -0.54
C ILE A 89 8.25 -2.37 -1.82
N ARG A 90 7.36 -2.72 -2.75
CA ARG A 90 7.12 -1.93 -3.97
C ARG A 90 5.63 -1.78 -4.20
N ILE A 91 5.21 -0.58 -4.59
CA ILE A 91 3.83 -0.27 -4.93
C ILE A 91 3.82 0.30 -6.35
N GLU A 92 2.97 -0.26 -7.19
CA GLU A 92 2.59 0.35 -8.46
C GLU A 92 1.19 0.93 -8.31
N GLN A 93 0.99 2.18 -8.69
CA GLN A 93 -0.32 2.83 -8.70
C GLN A 93 -0.61 3.35 -10.10
N ALA A 94 -1.87 3.28 -10.54
CA ALA A 94 -2.36 4.00 -11.71
C ALA A 94 -3.65 4.78 -11.39
N GLN A 95 -3.70 6.03 -11.83
CA GLN A 95 -4.81 6.97 -11.62
C GLN A 95 -5.25 7.56 -12.96
N TYR A 96 -6.56 7.56 -13.25
CA TYR A 96 -7.10 8.12 -14.49
C TYR A 96 -7.87 9.43 -14.34
N GLY A 97 -8.64 9.65 -13.26
CA GLY A 97 -9.57 10.80 -13.24
C GLY A 97 -9.83 11.53 -11.91
N ASP A 98 -9.32 11.09 -10.76
CA ASP A 98 -9.65 11.71 -9.46
C ASP A 98 -8.47 12.48 -8.80
N TYR A 99 -8.68 12.90 -7.54
CA TYR A 99 -7.76 13.68 -6.72
C TYR A 99 -6.47 12.95 -6.26
N GLY A 100 -6.29 11.68 -6.61
CA GLY A 100 -5.13 10.87 -6.24
C GLY A 100 -5.21 10.42 -4.80
N MET A 101 -5.46 9.13 -4.58
CA MET A 101 -5.39 8.50 -3.26
C MET A 101 -4.34 7.40 -3.26
N LEU A 102 -3.42 7.46 -2.32
CA LEU A 102 -2.57 6.33 -1.94
C LEU A 102 -2.22 6.46 -0.45
N ASN A 103 -2.71 5.49 0.32
CA ASN A 103 -2.32 5.23 1.70
C ASN A 103 -1.85 3.78 1.79
N PHE A 104 -0.67 3.57 2.37
CA PHE A 104 -0.13 2.24 2.61
C PHE A 104 0.25 2.09 4.08
N ALA A 105 -0.18 0.99 4.69
CA ALA A 105 0.10 0.69 6.08
C ALA A 105 0.59 -0.75 6.24
N ILE A 106 1.58 -0.92 7.12
CA ILE A 106 2.01 -2.21 7.65
C ILE A 106 1.88 -2.18 9.17
N GLN A 107 1.09 -3.10 9.71
CA GLN A 107 0.75 -3.13 11.14
C GLN A 107 0.90 -4.55 11.70
N PRO A 108 1.53 -4.73 12.88
CA PRO A 108 1.55 -6.03 13.53
C PRO A 108 0.12 -6.46 13.90
N VAL A 109 -0.21 -7.71 13.63
CA VAL A 109 -1.42 -8.34 14.17
C VAL A 109 -1.06 -8.78 15.58
N TYR A 110 -1.56 -8.08 16.61
CA TYR A 110 -1.30 -8.44 17.99
C TYR A 110 -1.68 -9.91 18.22
N LYS A 111 -0.70 -10.75 18.58
CA LYS A 111 -0.98 -12.05 19.16
C LYS A 111 -1.13 -11.83 20.67
N ASN A 112 -2.36 -11.93 21.16
CA ASN A 112 -2.59 -12.09 22.59
C ASN A 112 -2.09 -13.48 22.97
N ASP A 113 -1.03 -13.55 23.77
CA ASP A 113 -0.77 -14.67 24.68
C ASP A 113 -0.74 -14.09 26.10
#